data_AF-A0A2P6R402-F1
#
_entry.id   AF-A0A2P6R402-F1
#
_cell.length_a   1.000
_cell.length_b   1.000
_cell.length_c   1.000
_cell.angle_alpha   90.00
_cell.angle_beta   90.00
_cell.angle_gamma   90.00
#
_symmetry.space_group_name_H-M   'P 1'
#
loop_
_entity.id
_entity.type
_entity.pdbx_description
1 polymer ?
#
loop_
_entity_poly.entity_id
_entity_poly.type
_entity_poly.pdbx_seq_one_letter_code
_entity_poly.pdbx_strand_id
1 'polypeptide(L)'
;MQPDQKLVKKAVKFALNDLKDKHAGVLLSAHALKVRDCAPDLAKTISSLILCSNDSNFREECFSFLGLPCQGVGSELVEDCIKEKIISVIDMNDREQPQRSKEVPTFLFEDDHFQDSGSQDEEYEGEDAFTSMDI
;
A
#
# COMPACT_ATOMS: atom_id res chain seq x y z
N MET A 1 -26.17 0.88 -28.93
CA MET A 1 -25.84 0.04 -27.76
C MET A 1 -24.95 0.85 -26.85
N GLN A 2 -25.43 1.23 -25.67
CA GLN A 2 -24.55 1.74 -24.61
C GLN A 2 -23.71 0.54 -24.14
N PRO A 3 -22.37 0.61 -24.15
CA PRO A 3 -21.56 -0.45 -23.56
C PRO A 3 -21.99 -0.59 -22.10
N ASP A 4 -22.14 -1.82 -21.64
CA ASP A 4 -22.52 -2.11 -20.26
C ASP A 4 -21.51 -1.41 -19.34
N GLN A 5 -21.99 -0.38 -18.62
CA GLN A 5 -21.17 0.47 -17.77
C GLN A 5 -20.39 -0.36 -16.74
N LYS A 6 -20.92 -1.53 -16.34
CA LYS A 6 -20.24 -2.48 -15.44
C LYS A 6 -19.03 -3.11 -16.12
N LEU A 7 -19.14 -3.49 -17.40
CA LEU A 7 -18.03 -4.04 -18.17
C LEU A 7 -16.92 -2.99 -18.38
N VAL A 8 -17.29 -1.74 -18.67
CA VAL A 8 -16.33 -0.63 -18.82
C VAL A 8 -15.58 -0.39 -17.51
N LYS A 9 -16.30 -0.26 -16.38
CA LYS A 9 -15.68 -0.10 -15.05
C LYS A 9 -14.71 -1.25 -14.72
N LYS A 10 -15.11 -2.49 -15.02
CA LYS A 10 -14.28 -3.68 -14.80
C LYS A 10 -13.02 -3.67 -15.66
N ALA A 11 -13.12 -3.31 -16.94
CA ALA A 11 -11.98 -3.20 -17.84
C ALA A 11 -10.99 -2.13 -17.39
N VAL A 12 -11.49 -0.96 -16.97
CA VAL A 12 -10.66 0.12 -16.42
C VAL A 12 -9.92 -0.33 -15.16
N LYS A 13 -10.62 -1.01 -14.23
CA LYS A 13 -9.99 -1.54 -13.01
C LYS A 13 -8.85 -2.52 -13.33
N PHE A 14 -9.05 -3.44 -14.27
CA PHE A 14 -7.98 -4.36 -14.67
C PHE A 14 -6.79 -3.66 -15.33
N ALA A 15 -7.04 -2.69 -16.21
CA ALA A 15 -5.98 -1.91 -16.85
C ALA A 15 -5.17 -1.10 -15.81
N LEU A 16 -5.83 -0.52 -14.81
CA LEU A 16 -5.18 0.19 -13.72
C LEU A 16 -4.31 -0.75 -12.87
N ASN A 17 -4.82 -1.94 -12.53
CA ASN A 17 -4.06 -2.93 -11.77
C ASN A 17 -2.83 -3.41 -12.55
N ASP A 18 -2.97 -3.74 -13.83
CA ASP A 18 -1.85 -4.15 -14.70
C ASP A 18 -0.79 -3.03 -14.81
N LEU A 19 -1.22 -1.77 -14.87
CA LEU A 19 -0.32 -0.62 -14.86
C LEU A 19 0.43 -0.49 -13.51
N LYS A 20 -0.27 -0.64 -12.37
CA LYS A 20 0.36 -0.65 -11.03
C LYS A 20 1.39 -1.79 -10.91
N ASP A 21 1.10 -2.95 -11.47
CA ASP A 21 1.97 -4.11 -11.40
C ASP A 21 3.25 -3.94 -12.23
N LYS A 22 3.13 -3.36 -13.43
CA LYS A 22 4.28 -3.09 -14.32
C LYS A 22 5.14 -1.92 -13.85
N HIS A 23 4.57 -1.01 -13.06
CA HIS A 23 5.24 0.18 -12.54
C HIS A 23 5.21 0.21 -11.02
N ALA A 24 5.58 -0.90 -10.38
CA ALA A 24 5.68 -1.01 -8.93
C ALA A 24 6.55 0.13 -8.35
N GLY A 25 6.08 0.74 -7.27
CA GLY A 25 6.74 1.88 -6.61
C GLY A 25 6.50 3.26 -7.27
N VAL A 26 5.90 3.32 -8.47
CA VAL A 26 5.57 4.59 -9.16
C VAL A 26 4.15 5.06 -8.86
N LEU A 27 3.19 4.13 -8.81
CA LEU A 27 1.76 4.41 -8.62
C LEU A 27 1.30 4.06 -7.20
N LEU A 28 2.01 4.61 -6.20
CA LEU A 28 1.65 4.45 -4.79
C LEU A 28 0.46 5.35 -4.41
N SER A 29 -0.36 4.89 -3.47
CA SER A 29 -1.36 5.77 -2.85
C SER A 29 -0.70 6.94 -2.11
N ALA A 30 -1.48 8.01 -1.88
CA ALA A 30 -1.03 9.14 -1.07
C ALA A 30 -0.63 8.69 0.34
N HIS A 31 -1.41 7.80 0.96
CA HIS A 31 -1.07 7.21 2.25
C HIS A 31 0.27 6.45 2.21
N ALA A 32 0.48 5.60 1.20
CA ALA A 32 1.74 4.87 1.05
C ALA A 32 2.94 5.81 0.89
N LEU A 33 2.79 6.91 0.13
CA LEU A 33 3.81 7.95 0.03
C LEU A 33 4.10 8.60 1.38
N LYS A 34 3.06 9.03 2.12
CA LYS A 34 3.22 9.65 3.45
C LYS A 34 3.97 8.72 4.43
N VAL A 35 3.62 7.43 4.46
CA VAL A 35 4.32 6.45 5.30
C VAL A 35 5.76 6.23 4.83
N ARG A 36 5.99 6.18 3.51
CA ARG A 36 7.30 5.98 2.92
C ARG A 36 8.27 7.12 3.24
N ASP A 37 7.77 8.35 3.36
CA ASP A 37 8.58 9.52 3.72
C ASP A 37 9.22 9.39 5.11
N CYS A 38 8.65 8.58 6.00
CA CYS A 38 9.23 8.29 7.32
C CYS A 38 10.33 7.20 7.28
N ALA A 39 10.46 6.46 6.18
CA ALA A 39 11.38 5.32 6.10
C ALA A 39 12.85 5.69 6.35
N PRO A 40 13.40 6.83 5.85
CA PRO A 40 14.79 7.20 6.09
C PRO A 40 15.10 7.44 7.57
N ASP A 41 14.26 8.22 8.27
CA ASP A 41 14.46 8.56 9.67
C ASP A 41 14.27 7.34 10.58
N LEU A 42 13.30 6.49 10.25
CA LEU A 42 13.06 5.25 10.95
C LEU A 42 14.24 4.28 10.76
N ALA A 43 14.75 4.15 9.54
CA ALA A 43 15.90 3.30 9.25
C ALA A 43 17.15 3.75 10.02
N LYS A 44 17.41 5.06 10.07
CA LYS A 44 18.50 5.65 10.86
C LYS A 44 18.36 5.40 12.36
N THR A 45 17.14 5.48 12.87
CA THR A 45 16.87 5.22 14.29
C THR A 45 17.10 3.74 14.64
N ILE A 46 16.60 2.83 13.80
CA ILE A 46 16.76 1.38 13.99
C ILE A 46 18.23 0.97 13.82
N SER A 47 18.94 1.47 12.81
CA SER A 47 20.36 1.17 12.61
C SER A 47 21.18 1.60 13.82
N SER A 48 20.92 2.80 14.34
CA SER A 48 21.59 3.33 15.53
C SER A 48 21.29 2.46 16.75
N LEU A 49 20.04 2.02 16.93
CA LEU A 49 19.65 1.11 18.01
C LEU A 49 20.42 -0.23 17.93
N ILE A 50 20.54 -0.80 16.72
CA ILE A 50 21.30 -2.05 16.50
C ILE A 50 22.78 -1.82 16.81
N LEU A 51 23.40 -0.81 16.22
CA LEU A 51 24.85 -0.59 16.30
C LEU A 51 25.31 -0.14 17.69
N CYS A 52 24.49 0.62 18.41
CA CYS A 52 24.79 1.10 19.75
C CYS A 52 24.45 0.07 20.85
N SER A 53 23.83 -1.05 20.51
CA SER A 53 23.49 -2.07 21.50
C SER A 53 24.75 -2.75 22.07
N ASN A 54 24.78 -2.89 23.39
CA ASN A 54 25.80 -3.68 24.11
C ASN A 54 25.47 -5.19 24.11
N ASP A 55 24.28 -5.57 23.67
CA ASP A 55 23.88 -6.97 23.55
C ASP A 55 24.37 -7.53 22.20
N SER A 56 25.37 -8.41 22.27
CA SER A 56 25.95 -9.06 21.10
C SER A 56 24.97 -9.99 20.40
N ASN A 57 24.10 -10.68 21.14
CA ASN A 57 23.13 -11.61 20.56
C ASN A 57 22.08 -10.83 19.77
N PHE A 58 21.58 -9.73 20.34
CA PHE A 58 20.65 -8.84 19.65
C PHE A 58 21.24 -8.32 18.33
N ARG A 59 22.50 -7.85 18.36
CA ARG A 59 23.19 -7.40 17.15
C ARG A 59 23.31 -8.51 16.12
N GLU A 60 23.80 -9.69 16.51
CA GLU A 60 23.97 -10.83 15.61
C GLU A 60 22.65 -11.28 14.97
N GLU A 61 21.58 -11.37 15.75
CA GLU A 61 20.24 -11.68 15.25
C GLU A 61 19.75 -10.63 14.25
N CYS A 62 19.96 -9.34 14.55
CA CYS A 62 19.58 -8.25 13.65
C CYS A 62 20.39 -8.29 12.35
N PHE A 63 21.70 -8.48 12.40
CA PHE A 63 22.54 -8.63 11.20
C PHE A 63 22.11 -9.84 10.37
N SER A 64 21.82 -10.97 11.01
CA SER A 64 21.29 -12.17 10.36
C SER A 64 19.95 -11.90 9.66
N PHE A 65 19.01 -11.24 10.34
CA PHE A 65 17.71 -10.87 9.79
C PHE A 65 17.81 -9.89 8.61
N LEU A 66 18.78 -8.98 8.67
CA LEU A 66 19.07 -8.05 7.58
C LEU A 66 19.84 -8.71 6.42
N GLY A 67 20.40 -9.91 6.63
CA GLY A 67 21.24 -10.59 5.65
C GLY A 67 22.61 -9.92 5.48
N LEU A 68 23.07 -9.21 6.51
CA LEU A 68 24.32 -8.46 6.51
C LEU A 68 25.38 -9.17 7.37
N PRO A 69 26.68 -9.07 7.03
CA PRO A 69 27.72 -9.62 7.89
C PRO A 69 27.80 -8.87 9.21
N CYS A 70 28.04 -9.57 10.32
CA CYS A 70 28.03 -8.95 11.65
C CYS A 70 29.26 -8.06 11.94
N GLN A 71 30.33 -8.17 11.13
CA GLN A 71 31.57 -7.40 11.32
C GLN A 71 31.89 -6.56 10.08
N GLY A 72 32.39 -5.35 10.31
CA GLY A 72 32.93 -4.47 9.26
C GLY A 72 31.89 -3.78 8.37
N VAL A 73 30.60 -3.89 8.69
CA VAL A 73 29.54 -3.19 7.95
C VAL A 73 29.42 -1.76 8.47
N GLY A 74 29.51 -0.79 7.55
CA GLY A 74 29.30 0.63 7.87
C GLY A 74 27.85 0.93 8.23
N SER A 75 27.63 1.95 9.07
CA SER A 75 26.28 2.39 9.49
C SER A 75 25.35 2.64 8.29
N GLU A 76 25.88 3.28 7.25
CA GLU A 76 25.16 3.60 6.02
C GLU A 76 24.59 2.36 5.33
N LEU A 77 25.33 1.25 5.28
CA LEU A 77 24.86 0.00 4.68
C LEU A 77 23.72 -0.65 5.48
N VAL A 78 23.77 -0.54 6.81
CA VAL A 78 22.69 -1.03 7.69
C VAL A 78 21.45 -0.17 7.51
N GLU A 79 21.62 1.16 7.48
CA GLU A 79 20.55 2.13 7.24
C GLU A 79 19.87 1.90 5.91
N ASP A 80 20.64 1.78 4.82
CA ASP A 80 20.10 1.54 3.49
C ASP A 80 19.36 0.20 3.42
N CYS A 81 19.91 -0.87 4.00
CA CYS A 81 19.24 -2.16 4.02
C CYS A 81 17.88 -2.11 4.73
N ILE A 82 17.81 -1.43 5.89
CA ILE A 82 16.55 -1.28 6.64
C ILE A 82 15.57 -0.41 5.85
N LYS A 83 16.03 0.71 5.29
CA LYS A 83 15.22 1.61 4.47
C LYS A 83 14.59 0.88 3.28
N GLU A 84 15.38 0.15 2.51
CA GLU A 84 14.90 -0.62 1.36
C GLU A 84 13.89 -1.70 1.77
N LYS A 85 14.10 -2.38 2.90
CA LYS A 85 13.13 -3.35 3.43
C LYS A 85 11.81 -2.69 3.80
N ILE A 86 11.83 -1.51 4.46
CA ILE A 86 10.62 -0.76 4.80
C ILE A 86 9.88 -0.33 3.54
N ILE A 87 10.57 0.28 2.58
CA ILE A 87 9.99 0.73 1.30
C ILE A 87 9.36 -0.47 0.58
N SER A 88 10.07 -1.58 0.47
CA SER A 88 9.55 -2.79 -0.20
C SER A 88 8.26 -3.30 0.44
N VAL A 89 8.15 -3.28 1.77
CA VAL A 89 6.93 -3.74 2.46
C VAL A 89 5.77 -2.77 2.23
N ILE A 90 6.02 -1.46 2.23
CA ILE A 90 5.00 -0.44 1.93
C ILE A 90 4.48 -0.63 0.50
N ASP A 91 5.38 -0.77 -0.47
CA ASP A 91 5.03 -0.95 -1.88
C ASP A 91 4.21 -2.23 -2.10
N MET A 92 4.58 -3.34 -1.43
CA MET A 92 3.82 -4.59 -1.49
C MET A 92 2.43 -4.43 -0.86
N ASN A 93 2.33 -3.81 0.31
CA ASN A 93 1.06 -3.63 1.01
C ASN A 93 0.10 -2.69 0.27
N ASP A 94 0.61 -1.67 -0.43
CA ASP A 94 -0.20 -0.77 -1.26
C ASP A 94 -0.79 -1.47 -2.49
N ARG A 95 -0.06 -2.44 -3.05
CA ARG A 95 -0.49 -3.24 -4.20
C ARG A 95 -1.49 -4.32 -3.81
N GLU A 96 -1.19 -5.02 -2.72
CA GLU A 96 -1.95 -6.17 -2.24
C GLU A 96 -3.24 -5.77 -1.51
N GLN A 97 -3.89 -4.64 -1.85
CA GLN A 97 -5.18 -4.27 -1.27
C GLN A 97 -6.17 -5.44 -1.44
N PRO A 98 -6.44 -6.22 -0.40
CA PRO A 98 -7.39 -7.30 -0.53
C PRO A 98 -8.75 -6.68 -0.26
N GLN A 99 -9.80 -7.40 -0.63
CA GLN A 99 -11.17 -7.11 -0.19
C GLN A 99 -11.32 -7.30 1.34
N ARG A 100 -10.51 -6.62 2.16
CA ARG A 100 -10.47 -6.80 3.60
C ARG A 100 -11.30 -5.74 4.29
N SER A 101 -12.42 -6.24 4.79
CA SER A 101 -13.26 -5.74 5.88
C SER A 101 -13.86 -4.35 5.71
N LYS A 102 -15.17 -4.26 5.99
CA LYS A 102 -15.95 -3.02 6.11
C LYS A 102 -15.45 -2.07 7.21
N GLU A 103 -14.35 -2.39 7.88
CA GLU A 103 -13.74 -1.55 8.91
C GLU A 103 -12.57 -0.79 8.30
N VAL A 104 -12.75 0.54 8.20
CA VAL A 104 -11.68 1.46 7.83
C VAL A 104 -10.62 1.41 8.94
N PRO A 105 -9.38 1.00 8.64
CA PRO A 105 -8.31 1.04 9.63
C PRO A 105 -8.09 2.48 10.09
N THR A 106 -7.91 2.70 11.39
CA THR A 106 -7.43 3.98 11.89
C THR A 106 -5.96 4.12 11.49
N PHE A 107 -5.70 4.85 10.41
CA PHE A 107 -4.34 5.12 9.95
C PHE A 107 -3.67 6.18 10.83
N LEU A 108 -2.36 6.05 11.03
CA LEU A 108 -1.55 7.07 11.72
C LEU A 108 -1.45 8.37 10.90
N PHE A 109 -1.50 8.22 9.56
CA PHE A 109 -1.56 9.34 8.62
C PHE A 109 -2.94 9.32 7.98
N GLU A 110 -3.71 10.39 8.18
CA GLU A 110 -4.96 10.57 7.45
C GLU A 110 -4.63 10.85 5.97
N ASP A 111 -5.31 10.16 5.06
CA ASP A 111 -5.35 10.59 3.67
C ASP A 111 -6.25 11.83 3.59
N ASP A 112 -5.76 12.88 2.93
CA ASP A 112 -6.56 14.06 2.61
C ASP A 112 -7.53 13.68 1.48
N HIS A 113 -8.52 12.84 1.78
CA HIS A 113 -9.52 12.47 0.81
C HIS A 113 -10.40 13.70 0.54
N PHE A 114 -10.46 14.13 -0.72
CA PHE A 114 -11.69 14.71 -1.24
C PHE A 114 -12.77 13.64 -1.04
N GLN A 115 -13.73 13.91 -0.16
CA GLN A 115 -14.92 13.07 -0.02
C GLN A 115 -15.55 12.92 -1.40
N ASP A 116 -15.42 11.75 -2.01
CA ASP A 116 -16.19 11.38 -3.18
C ASP A 116 -17.64 11.24 -2.74
N SER A 117 -18.42 12.32 -2.86
CA SER A 117 -19.87 12.32 -2.65
C SER A 117 -20.59 11.65 -3.82
N GLY A 118 -20.19 10.42 -4.16
CA GLY A 118 -20.19 10.01 -5.57
C GLY A 118 -20.67 8.61 -5.95
N SER A 119 -21.24 7.80 -5.05
CA SER A 119 -22.27 6.82 -5.41
C SER A 119 -22.74 6.08 -4.15
N GLN A 120 -23.89 6.49 -3.61
CA GLN A 120 -24.71 5.54 -2.85
C GLN A 120 -25.01 4.37 -3.78
N ASP A 121 -24.58 3.18 -3.38
CA ASP A 121 -25.21 1.92 -3.77
C ASP A 121 -26.66 1.98 -3.29
N GLU A 122 -27.55 2.56 -4.09
CA GLU A 122 -28.97 2.28 -3.99
C GLU A 122 -29.24 1.10 -4.93
N GLU A 123 -29.28 -0.08 -4.34
CA GLU A 123 -29.77 -1.32 -4.92
C GLU A 123 -31.27 -1.13 -5.23
N TYR A 124 -31.56 -0.49 -6.37
CA TYR A 124 -32.92 -0.37 -6.87
C TYR A 124 -33.33 -1.72 -7.49
N GLU A 125 -33.94 -2.59 -6.67
CA GLU A 125 -34.84 -3.64 -7.16
C GLU A 125 -36.06 -2.94 -7.79
N GLY A 126 -35.90 -2.50 -9.04
CA GLY A 126 -36.98 -2.04 -9.88
C GLY A 126 -37.80 -3.24 -10.34
N GLU A 127 -38.88 -3.50 -9.60
CA GLU A 127 -40.02 -4.32 -9.96
C GLU A 127 -40.48 -4.13 -11.42
N ASP A 128 -40.65 -5.26 -12.11
CA ASP A 128 -41.19 -5.36 -13.48
C ASP A 128 -42.55 -4.65 -13.59
N ALA A 129 -42.56 -3.43 -14.13
CA ALA A 129 -43.75 -2.79 -14.65
C ALA A 129 -43.65 -2.74 -16.18
N PHE A 130 -43.92 -3.88 -16.83
CA PHE A 130 -44.29 -3.90 -18.24
C PHE A 130 -45.54 -3.04 -18.44
N THR A 131 -45.34 -1.79 -18.88
CA THR A 131 -46.39 -1.03 -19.54
C THR A 131 -46.05 -0.95 -21.02
N SER A 132 -46.68 -1.83 -21.79
CA SER A 132 -46.77 -1.69 -23.24
C SER A 132 -47.38 -0.32 -23.57
N MET A 133 -46.57 0.55 -24.17
CA MET A 133 -47.03 1.55 -25.14
C MET A 133 -46.97 0.86 -26.51
N ASP A 134 -47.96 0.90 -27.40
CA ASP A 134 -48.83 2.01 -27.77
C ASP A 134 -50.11 1.53 -28.50
N ILE A 135 -51.07 2.47 -28.57
CA ILE A 135 -52.00 2.85 -29.67
C ILE A 135 -52.05 1.93 -30.90
#